data_AF-A0A656Z259-F1
#
_entry.id   AF-A0A656Z259-F1
#
_cell.length_a   1.000
_cell.length_b   1.000
_cell.length_c   1.000
_cell.angle_alpha   90.00
_cell.angle_beta   90.00
_cell.angle_gamma   90.00
#
_symmetry.space_group_name_H-M   'P 1'
#
loop_
_entity.id
_entity.type
_entity.pdbx_description
1 polymer ?
#
loop_
_entity_poly.entity_id
_entity_poly.type
_entity_poly.pdbx_seq_one_letter_code
_entity_poly.pdbx_strand_id
1 'polypeptide(L)'
;RSGDIAVACIGPDEWYIWADESKADAITQAFAKLYESEPHSLTEVSHRETGIDISGPQAEWLLNAASPLEFSKMSFPGAARTIFDHAQIILLKWDADHYRIEVWNSFADHVWTLLELASNEVELTL
;
A
#
# COMPACT_ATOMS: atom_id res chain seq x y z
N ARG A 1 -5.98 -6.33 9.16
CA ARG A 1 -4.71 -7.01 9.47
C ARG A 1 -4.94 -8.00 10.61
N SER A 2 -4.46 -9.23 10.48
CA SER A 2 -4.49 -10.24 11.54
C SER A 2 -3.09 -10.84 11.66
N GLY A 3 -2.37 -10.46 12.72
CA GLY A 3 -0.94 -10.77 12.85
C GLY A 3 -0.16 -10.25 11.63
N ASP A 4 0.58 -11.16 11.00
CA ASP A 4 1.52 -10.86 9.92
C ASP A 4 0.87 -10.93 8.53
N ILE A 5 -0.47 -10.89 8.44
CA ILE A 5 -1.21 -10.89 7.18
C ILE A 5 -2.24 -9.76 7.16
N ALA A 6 -2.27 -9.02 6.06
CA ALA A 6 -3.31 -8.07 5.72
C ALA A 6 -3.87 -8.38 4.32
N VAL A 7 -5.18 -8.22 4.18
CA VAL A 7 -5.88 -8.37 2.90
C VAL A 7 -6.70 -7.11 2.67
N ALA A 8 -6.57 -6.54 1.47
CA ALA A 8 -7.23 -5.31 1.07
C ALA A 8 -8.00 -5.53 -0.23
N CYS A 9 -9.26 -5.12 -0.27
CA CYS A 9 -10.05 -5.07 -1.49
C CYS A 9 -9.66 -3.80 -2.27
N ILE A 10 -9.15 -3.94 -3.50
CA ILE A 10 -8.66 -2.83 -4.33
C ILE A 10 -9.45 -2.68 -5.64
N GLY A 11 -10.41 -3.57 -5.88
CA GLY A 11 -11.34 -3.55 -7.00
C GLY A 11 -12.50 -4.52 -6.74
N PRO A 12 -13.53 -4.55 -7.61
CA PRO A 12 -14.69 -5.43 -7.43
C PRO A 12 -14.35 -6.92 -7.29
N ASP A 13 -13.26 -7.36 -7.93
CA ASP A 13 -12.76 -8.73 -8.01
C ASP A 13 -11.25 -8.81 -7.77
N GLU A 14 -10.66 -7.78 -7.15
CA GLU A 14 -9.21 -7.70 -6.95
C GLU A 14 -8.87 -7.45 -5.49
N TRP A 15 -7.99 -8.32 -4.96
CA TRP A 15 -7.49 -8.26 -3.59
C TRP A 15 -5.98 -8.19 -3.58
N TYR A 16 -5.44 -7.35 -2.69
CA TYR A 16 -4.03 -7.29 -2.38
C TYR A 16 -3.78 -8.00 -1.05
N ILE A 17 -2.84 -8.93 -1.06
CA ILE A 17 -2.42 -9.65 0.14
C ILE A 17 -1.01 -9.16 0.48
N TRP A 18 -0.90 -8.52 1.63
CA TRP A 18 0.39 -8.20 2.24
C TRP A 18 0.64 -9.19 3.36
N ALA A 19 1.81 -9.83 3.36
CA ALA A 19 2.18 -10.78 4.38
C ALA A 19 3.70 -10.80 4.60
N ASP A 20 4.12 -11.27 5.77
CA ASP A 20 5.51 -11.64 6.00
C ASP A 20 5.97 -12.70 4.98
N GLU A 21 7.21 -12.58 4.51
CA GLU A 21 7.80 -13.45 3.47
C GLU A 21 7.71 -14.94 3.86
N SER A 22 7.83 -15.27 5.15
CA SER A 22 7.70 -16.65 5.64
C SER A 22 6.32 -17.28 5.40
N LYS A 23 5.30 -16.47 5.06
CA LYS A 23 3.93 -16.93 4.77
C LYS A 23 3.69 -17.18 3.29
N ALA A 24 4.57 -16.75 2.39
CA ALA A 24 4.35 -16.78 0.94
C ALA A 24 4.01 -18.20 0.43
N ASP A 25 4.78 -19.21 0.84
CA ASP A 25 4.55 -20.61 0.45
C ASP A 25 3.21 -21.14 0.97
N ALA A 26 2.88 -20.84 2.23
CA ALA A 26 1.65 -21.29 2.85
C ALA A 26 0.41 -20.69 2.18
N ILE A 27 0.46 -19.39 1.84
CA ILE A 27 -0.61 -18.70 1.11
C ILE A 27 -0.76 -19.30 -0.29
N THR A 28 0.33 -19.43 -1.03
CA THR A 28 0.31 -19.97 -2.40
C THR A 28 -0.26 -21.39 -2.44
N GLN A 29 0.16 -22.26 -1.52
CA GLN A 29 -0.37 -23.62 -1.42
C GLN A 29 -1.85 -23.67 -0.99
N ALA A 30 -2.30 -22.71 -0.19
CA ALA A 30 -3.72 -22.63 0.21
C ALA A 30 -4.60 -22.28 -1.00
N PHE A 31 -4.23 -21.27 -1.78
CA PHE A 31 -4.96 -20.91 -3.02
C PHE A 31 -4.87 -22.01 -4.09
N ALA A 32 -3.72 -22.68 -4.20
CA ALA A 32 -3.54 -23.77 -5.15
C ALA A 32 -4.58 -24.90 -4.99
N LYS A 33 -5.01 -25.18 -3.74
CA LYS A 33 -6.04 -26.18 -3.44
C LYS A 33 -7.45 -25.76 -3.87
N LEU A 34 -7.68 -24.47 -4.10
CA LEU A 34 -8.99 -23.94 -4.46
C LEU A 34 -9.22 -23.91 -5.97
N TYR A 35 -8.17 -24.10 -6.80
CA TYR A 35 -8.30 -23.98 -8.26
C TYR A 35 -9.28 -24.97 -8.89
N GLU A 36 -9.52 -26.12 -8.25
CA GLU A 36 -10.46 -27.13 -8.76
C GLU A 36 -11.94 -26.70 -8.61
N SER A 37 -12.26 -25.86 -7.62
CA SER A 37 -13.64 -25.49 -7.28
C SER A 37 -13.95 -24.00 -7.46
N GLU A 38 -12.94 -23.13 -7.35
CA GLU A 38 -13.11 -21.67 -7.33
C GLU A 38 -12.31 -21.04 -8.47
N PRO A 39 -12.94 -20.42 -9.47
CA PRO A 39 -12.24 -19.66 -10.50
C PRO A 39 -11.55 -18.42 -9.89
N HIS A 40 -10.22 -18.39 -9.90
CA HIS A 40 -9.43 -17.26 -9.43
C HIS A 40 -8.05 -17.23 -10.10
N SER A 41 -7.27 -16.19 -9.82
CA SER A 41 -5.87 -16.09 -10.19
C SER A 41 -5.09 -15.52 -9.01
N LEU A 42 -4.04 -16.22 -8.57
CA LEU A 42 -3.09 -15.71 -7.58
C LEU A 42 -1.76 -15.41 -8.26
N THR A 43 -1.28 -14.18 -8.09
CA THR A 43 0.05 -13.75 -8.58
C THR A 43 0.86 -13.22 -7.41
N GLU A 44 2.01 -13.84 -7.19
CA GLU A 44 3.04 -13.35 -6.26
C GLU A 44 3.72 -12.13 -6.91
N VAL A 45 3.78 -11.00 -6.19
CA VAL A 45 4.31 -9.72 -6.69
C VAL A 45 5.31 -9.07 -5.73
N SER A 46 5.77 -9.77 -4.70
CA SER A 46 6.66 -9.27 -3.65
C SER A 46 7.98 -8.79 -4.21
N HIS A 47 8.49 -9.42 -5.28
CA HIS A 47 9.69 -8.95 -5.97
C HIS A 47 9.46 -7.72 -6.87
N ARG A 48 8.22 -7.35 -7.17
CA ARG A 48 7.87 -6.22 -8.04
C ARG A 48 7.63 -4.93 -7.25
N GLU A 49 7.15 -5.05 -6.01
CA GLU A 49 6.71 -3.93 -5.19
C GLU A 49 7.75 -3.59 -4.09
N THR A 50 7.95 -2.29 -3.86
CA THR A 50 8.65 -1.74 -2.70
C THR A 50 7.62 -1.08 -1.80
N GLY A 51 7.69 -1.42 -0.52
CA GLY A 51 6.84 -0.81 0.50
C GLY A 51 7.51 0.36 1.21
N ILE A 52 6.77 1.45 1.39
CA ILE A 52 7.18 2.63 2.14
C ILE A 52 6.17 2.87 3.26
N ASP A 53 6.60 2.71 4.51
CA ASP A 53 5.77 3.01 5.68
C ASP A 53 5.90 4.48 6.08
N ILE A 54 4.75 5.12 6.33
CA ILE A 54 4.63 6.55 6.63
C ILE A 54 3.77 6.67 7.88
N SER A 55 4.33 7.22 8.95
CA SER A 55 3.66 7.31 10.25
C SER A 55 3.83 8.68 10.89
N GLY A 56 2.81 9.08 11.64
CA GLY A 56 2.84 10.24 12.52
C GLY A 56 1.80 11.31 12.14
N PRO A 57 1.64 12.35 12.99
CA PRO A 57 0.51 13.27 12.91
C PRO A 57 0.40 14.04 11.58
N GLN A 58 1.49 14.14 10.83
CA GLN A 58 1.58 14.86 9.56
C GLN A 58 1.57 13.93 8.33
N ALA A 59 1.39 12.61 8.52
CA ALA A 59 1.38 11.64 7.42
C ALA A 59 0.33 11.96 6.36
N GLU A 60 -0.87 12.37 6.76
CA GLU A 60 -1.92 12.80 5.82
C GLU A 60 -1.49 14.05 5.02
N TRP A 61 -0.90 15.04 5.67
CA TRP A 61 -0.41 16.25 4.99
C TRP A 61 0.65 15.88 3.95
N LEU A 62 1.59 15.02 4.33
CA LEU A 62 2.67 14.56 3.46
C LEU A 62 2.13 13.82 2.23
N LEU A 63 1.16 12.93 2.43
CA LEU A 63 0.55 12.18 1.34
C LEU A 63 -0.28 13.07 0.39
N ASN A 64 -0.93 14.11 0.92
CA ASN A 64 -1.69 15.07 0.12
C ASN A 64 -0.82 15.91 -0.82
N ALA A 65 0.51 15.92 -0.65
CA ALA A 65 1.42 16.66 -1.52
C ALA A 65 1.42 16.15 -2.98
N ALA A 66 1.16 14.86 -3.18
CA ALA A 66 1.22 14.23 -4.50
C ALA A 66 0.13 13.18 -4.78
N SER A 67 -0.77 12.92 -3.83
CA SER A 67 -1.92 12.04 -4.04
C SER A 67 -3.19 12.84 -4.35
N PRO A 68 -4.06 12.35 -5.28
CA PRO A 68 -5.36 12.94 -5.52
C PRO A 68 -6.44 12.50 -4.51
N LEU A 69 -6.12 11.58 -3.59
CA LEU A 69 -7.08 11.09 -2.59
C LEU A 69 -7.25 12.10 -1.45
N GLU A 70 -8.46 12.18 -0.91
CA GLU A 70 -8.74 12.94 0.30
C GLU A 70 -8.66 12.02 1.54
N PHE A 71 -7.48 11.95 2.16
CA PHE A 71 -7.20 10.98 3.24
C PHE A 71 -8.02 11.17 4.52
N SER A 72 -8.47 12.40 4.80
CA SER A 72 -9.38 12.69 5.91
C SER A 72 -10.72 11.95 5.79
N LYS A 73 -11.14 11.61 4.57
CA LYS A 73 -12.37 10.83 4.29
C LYS A 73 -12.12 9.33 4.18
N MET A 74 -10.86 8.90 4.15
CA MET A 74 -10.50 7.49 4.07
C MET A 74 -10.62 6.83 5.45
N SER A 75 -11.48 5.82 5.56
CA SER A 75 -11.62 5.01 6.77
C SER A 75 -10.34 4.25 7.09
N PHE A 76 -10.07 4.00 8.38
CA PHE A 76 -9.05 3.06 8.83
C PHE A 76 -9.71 1.86 9.56
N PRO A 77 -9.25 0.62 9.33
CA PRO A 77 -8.32 0.25 8.25
C PRO A 77 -8.96 0.51 6.87
N GLY A 78 -8.14 0.87 5.90
CA GLY A 78 -8.60 1.19 4.54
C GLY A 78 -7.53 0.88 3.50
N ALA A 79 -7.96 0.78 2.25
CA ALA A 79 -7.04 0.61 1.13
C ALA A 79 -7.60 1.26 -0.13
N ALA A 80 -6.71 1.69 -1.02
CA ALA A 80 -7.07 2.20 -2.33
C ALA A 80 -5.93 1.96 -3.33
N ARG A 81 -6.29 1.55 -4.55
CA ARG A 81 -5.41 1.70 -5.70
C ARG A 81 -5.57 3.12 -6.22
N THR A 82 -4.47 3.85 -6.35
CA THR A 82 -4.48 5.25 -6.80
C THR A 82 -3.19 5.59 -7.53
N ILE A 83 -2.97 6.88 -7.81
CA ILE A 83 -1.70 7.43 -8.27
C ILE A 83 -1.07 8.33 -7.21
N PHE A 84 0.25 8.47 -7.27
CA PHE A 84 1.05 9.40 -6.48
C PHE A 84 2.08 10.02 -7.43
N ASP A 85 1.94 11.30 -7.76
CA ASP A 85 2.69 11.98 -8.84
C ASP A 85 2.87 11.10 -10.09
N HIS A 86 1.75 10.68 -10.69
CA HIS A 86 1.70 9.80 -11.86
C HIS A 86 2.16 8.34 -11.66
N ALA A 87 2.86 7.99 -10.58
CA ALA A 87 3.18 6.60 -10.25
C ALA A 87 1.94 5.88 -9.72
N GLN A 88 1.63 4.70 -10.24
CA GLN A 88 0.55 3.88 -9.69
C GLN A 88 1.01 3.28 -8.35
N ILE A 89 0.14 3.36 -7.34
CA ILE A 89 0.39 2.81 -6.02
C ILE A 89 -0.82 2.04 -5.48
N ILE A 90 -0.55 1.13 -4.53
CA ILE A 90 -1.55 0.66 -3.58
C ILE A 90 -1.26 1.36 -2.25
N LEU A 91 -2.24 2.08 -1.74
CA LEU A 91 -2.17 2.68 -0.41
C LEU A 91 -2.92 1.81 0.58
N LEU A 92 -2.29 1.53 1.71
CA LEU A 92 -2.88 0.87 2.87
C LEU A 92 -2.89 1.88 4.02
N LYS A 93 -4.06 2.14 4.59
CA LYS A 93 -4.23 2.93 5.82
C LYS A 93 -4.45 1.96 6.97
N TRP A 94 -3.45 1.81 7.81
CA TRP A 94 -3.48 0.87 8.93
C TRP A 94 -4.31 1.44 10.08
N ASP A 95 -4.01 2.69 10.44
CA ASP A 95 -4.51 3.39 11.60
C ASP A 95 -4.85 4.85 11.21
N ALA A 96 -5.12 5.73 12.18
CA ALA A 96 -5.49 7.12 11.90
C ALA A 96 -4.35 7.90 11.18
N ASP A 97 -3.10 7.64 11.56
CA ASP A 97 -1.90 8.36 11.16
C ASP A 97 -0.78 7.42 10.69
N HIS A 98 -1.11 6.19 10.32
CA HIS A 98 -0.18 5.17 9.83
C HIS A 98 -0.64 4.62 8.48
N TYR A 99 0.20 4.85 7.48
CA TYR A 99 -0.03 4.51 6.09
C TYR A 99 1.13 3.71 5.54
N ARG A 100 0.88 2.98 4.48
CA ARG A 100 1.90 2.32 3.67
C ARG A 100 1.59 2.48 2.19
N ILE A 101 2.60 2.82 1.43
CA ILE A 101 2.57 2.82 -0.02
C ILE A 101 3.26 1.55 -0.51
N GLU A 102 2.59 0.78 -1.36
CA GLU A 102 3.22 -0.23 -2.20
C GLU A 102 3.32 0.35 -3.61
N VAL A 103 4.55 0.41 -4.13
CA VAL A 103 4.87 0.99 -5.43
C VAL A 103 5.82 0.07 -6.18
N TRP A 104 5.73 0.04 -7.51
CA TRP A 104 6.68 -0.71 -8.31
C TRP A 104 8.11 -0.28 -8.04
N ASN A 105 9.03 -1.24 -7.94
CA ASN A 105 10.44 -1.00 -7.63
C ASN A 105 11.07 0.10 -8.51
N SER A 106 10.70 0.15 -9.80
CA SER A 106 11.21 1.15 -10.74
C SER A 106 10.79 2.60 -10.43
N PHE A 107 9.74 2.79 -9.64
CA PHE A 107 9.23 4.09 -9.21
C PHE A 107 9.51 4.38 -7.73
N ALA A 108 10.07 3.43 -6.99
CA ALA A 108 10.31 3.56 -5.55
C ALA A 108 11.18 4.79 -5.22
N ASP A 109 12.31 4.97 -5.91
CA ASP A 109 13.21 6.12 -5.71
C ASP A 109 12.51 7.46 -5.98
N HIS A 110 11.64 7.51 -6.99
CA HIS A 110 10.88 8.71 -7.32
C HIS A 110 9.87 9.07 -6.23
N VAL A 111 9.06 8.11 -5.79
CA VAL A 111 8.09 8.30 -4.70
C VAL A 111 8.80 8.68 -3.40
N TRP A 112 9.89 7.99 -3.07
CA TRP A 112 10.70 8.29 -1.89
C TRP A 112 11.24 9.72 -1.91
N THR A 113 11.84 10.14 -3.03
CA THR A 113 12.39 11.49 -3.19
C THR A 113 11.31 12.56 -3.01
N LEU A 114 10.11 12.35 -3.55
CA LEU A 114 8.99 13.29 -3.38
C LEU A 114 8.54 13.39 -1.91
N LEU A 115 8.47 12.26 -1.20
CA LEU A 115 8.14 12.23 0.21
C LEU A 115 9.21 12.95 1.05
N GLU A 116 10.50 12.75 0.76
CA GLU A 116 11.59 13.47 1.43
C GLU A 116 11.50 14.99 1.18
N LEU A 117 11.28 15.40 -0.07
CA LEU A 117 11.15 16.82 -0.42
C LEU A 117 9.97 17.47 0.31
N ALA A 118 8.79 16.85 0.28
CA ALA A 118 7.62 17.37 0.97
C ALA A 118 7.80 17.36 2.49
N SER A 119 8.51 16.38 3.07
CA SER A 119 8.80 16.35 4.50
C SER A 119 9.62 17.56 4.96
N ASN A 120 10.56 18.04 4.13
CA ASN A 120 11.33 19.25 4.44
C ASN A 120 10.48 20.53 4.49
N GLU A 121 9.36 20.58 3.76
CA GLU A 121 8.44 21.73 3.82
C GLU A 121 7.70 21.81 5.15
N VAL A 122 7.49 20.68 5.81
CA VAL A 122 6.84 20.62 7.13
C VAL A 122 7.74 21.15 8.24
N GLU A 123 9.05 21.00 8.08
CA GLU A 123 10.03 21.59 9.00
C GLU A 123 10.14 23.12 8.80
N LEU A 124 9.81 23.63 7.61
CA LEU A 124 9.78 25.06 7.32
C LEU A 124 8.50 25.68 7.89
N THR A 125 8.56 26.10 9.14
CA THR A 125 7.53 26.98 9.71
C THR A 125 7.63 28.35 9.03
N LEU A 126 6.64 28.73 8.22
CA LEU A 126 6.48 30.10 7.69
C LEU A 126 5.82 31.01 8.74
#